data_AF-A0A392NCU5-F1
#
_entry.id   AF-A0A392NCU5-F1
#
_cell.length_a   1.000
_cell.length_b   1.000
_cell.length_c   1.000
_cell.angle_alpha   90.00
_cell.angle_beta   90.00
_cell.angle_gamma   90.00
#
_symmetry.space_group_name_H-M   'P 1'
#
loop_
_entity.id
_entity.type
_entity.pdbx_description
1 polymer ?
#
loop_
_entity_poly.entity_id
_entity_poly.type
_entity_poly.pdbx_seq_one_letter_code
_entity_poly.pdbx_strand_id
1 'polypeptide(L)'
;MQLEEEEFDLSYLLEDVVDLYYPIAMKKGVELVLDPCNGSVIKYSHVKGDRRKLKQVLCNLLSNAVKFTDEGHITVRAWTQKATLQNSIIKTNQSSVVKSLSWLFDKKNKECEDIEAVNSVQHDSCFMDFVFEVDDTGKGIPKENHKSVFENYVQVKENSVGQVGTGLGLGIVQSL
;
A
#
# COMPACT_ATOMS: atom_id res chain seq x y z
N MET A 1 -17.59 1.41 4.17
CA MET A 1 -17.04 0.08 4.51
C MET A 1 -16.35 0.22 5.85
N GLN A 2 -16.49 -0.74 6.77
CA GLN A 2 -15.80 -0.69 8.06
C GLN A 2 -14.52 -1.52 7.94
N LEU A 3 -13.38 -0.92 8.29
CA LEU A 3 -12.10 -1.62 8.35
C LEU A 3 -12.00 -2.36 9.68
N GLU A 4 -11.43 -3.55 9.64
CA GLU A 4 -11.17 -4.37 10.82
C GLU A 4 -9.67 -4.31 11.12
N GLU A 5 -9.27 -3.78 12.29
CA GLU A 5 -7.87 -3.75 12.68
C GLU A 5 -7.48 -5.04 13.42
N GLU A 6 -6.46 -5.73 12.90
CA GLU A 6 -5.79 -6.84 13.58
C GLU A 6 -4.27 -6.71 13.48
N GLU A 7 -3.55 -7.38 14.38
CA GLU A 7 -2.10 -7.53 14.28
C GLU A 7 -1.77 -8.73 13.40
N PHE A 8 -0.84 -8.56 12.45
CA PHE A 8 -0.43 -9.63 11.56
C PHE A 8 1.00 -9.43 11.05
N ASP A 9 1.60 -10.51 10.55
CA ASP A 9 2.89 -10.45 9.86
C ASP A 9 2.66 -10.23 8.36
N LEU A 10 3.20 -9.12 7.87
CA LEU A 10 3.11 -8.68 6.49
C LEU A 10 3.92 -9.55 5.52
N SER A 11 5.05 -10.10 5.96
CA SER A 11 5.88 -10.99 5.14
C SER A 11 5.11 -12.27 4.85
N TYR A 12 4.50 -12.87 5.88
CA TYR A 12 3.64 -14.04 5.67
C TYR A 12 2.43 -13.74 4.79
N LEU A 13 1.84 -12.54 4.88
CA LEU A 13 0.76 -12.16 3.97
C LEU A 13 1.23 -12.09 2.50
N LEU A 14 2.42 -11.57 2.23
CA LEU A 14 2.98 -11.51 0.88
C LEU A 14 3.27 -12.91 0.34
N GLU A 15 3.89 -13.76 1.15
CA GLU A 15 4.13 -15.18 0.82
C GLU A 15 2.82 -15.92 0.53
N ASP A 16 1.83 -15.81 1.42
CA ASP A 16 0.47 -16.36 1.26
C ASP A 16 -0.15 -16.03 -0.11
N VAL A 17 0.03 -14.79 -0.56
CA VAL A 17 -0.54 -14.32 -1.82
C VAL A 17 0.26 -14.87 -3.00
N VAL A 18 1.59 -14.84 -2.94
CA VAL A 18 2.44 -15.38 -4.02
C VAL A 18 2.22 -16.88 -4.19
N ASP A 19 2.16 -17.65 -3.09
CA ASP A 19 1.94 -19.10 -3.11
C ASP A 19 0.62 -19.49 -3.76
N LEU A 20 -0.42 -18.66 -3.63
CA LEU A 20 -1.72 -18.88 -4.27
C LEU A 20 -1.63 -18.83 -5.80
N TYR A 21 -0.79 -17.95 -6.35
CA TYR A 21 -0.70 -17.70 -7.79
C TYR A 21 0.51 -18.38 -8.46
N TYR A 22 1.51 -18.80 -7.69
CA TYR A 22 2.70 -19.47 -8.23
C TYR A 22 2.38 -20.68 -9.10
N PRO A 23 1.51 -21.65 -8.69
CA PRO A 23 1.15 -22.78 -9.55
C PRO A 23 0.43 -22.37 -10.83
N ILE A 24 -0.32 -21.26 -10.79
CA ILE A 24 -1.09 -20.75 -11.93
C ILE A 24 -0.15 -20.12 -12.97
N ALA A 25 0.78 -19.27 -12.50
CA ALA A 25 1.82 -18.67 -13.33
C ALA A 25 2.74 -19.74 -13.94
N MET A 26 3.23 -20.68 -13.11
CA MET A 26 4.05 -21.80 -13.55
C MET A 26 3.38 -22.66 -14.62
N LYS A 27 2.08 -22.93 -14.50
CA LYS A 27 1.33 -23.68 -15.51
C LYS A 27 1.24 -22.94 -16.85
N LYS A 28 1.27 -21.61 -16.84
CA LYS A 28 1.36 -20.77 -18.06
C LYS A 28 2.78 -20.65 -18.59
N GLY A 29 3.80 -21.11 -17.85
CA GLY A 29 5.21 -20.88 -18.19
C GLY A 29 5.67 -19.45 -17.89
N VAL A 30 4.94 -18.73 -17.03
CA VAL A 30 5.29 -17.38 -16.58
C VAL A 30 6.03 -17.47 -15.25
N GLU A 31 7.19 -16.84 -15.14
CA GLU A 31 7.95 -16.78 -13.90
C GLU A 31 7.27 -15.83 -12.90
N LEU A 32 7.09 -16.25 -11.66
CA LEU A 32 6.57 -15.40 -10.58
C LEU A 32 7.62 -15.28 -9.47
N VAL A 33 8.09 -14.07 -9.23
CA VAL A 33 9.15 -13.77 -8.27
C VAL A 33 8.62 -12.87 -7.16
N LEU A 34 8.91 -13.23 -5.91
CA LEU A 34 8.77 -12.34 -4.75
C LEU A 34 10.13 -11.71 -4.47
N ASP A 35 10.23 -10.40 -4.64
CA ASP A 35 11.44 -9.62 -4.38
C ASP A 35 11.18 -8.66 -3.20
N PRO A 36 11.42 -9.10 -1.95
CA PRO A 36 11.35 -8.23 -0.78
C PRO A 36 12.57 -7.29 -0.80
N CYS A 37 12.39 -6.14 -1.45
CA CYS A 37 13.40 -5.09 -1.57
C CYS A 37 14.04 -4.73 -0.21
N ASN A 38 15.30 -4.29 -0.21
CA ASN A 38 16.07 -3.70 0.91
C ASN A 38 15.91 -4.29 2.34
N GLY A 39 15.26 -5.45 2.50
CA GLY A 39 14.93 -6.10 3.76
C GLY A 39 13.95 -5.35 4.68
N SER A 40 13.38 -4.20 4.27
CA SER A 40 12.64 -3.36 5.23
C SER A 40 11.28 -3.94 5.64
N VAL A 41 10.58 -4.61 4.73
CA VAL A 41 9.32 -5.29 5.05
C VAL A 41 9.54 -6.44 6.03
N ILE A 42 10.61 -7.20 5.86
CA ILE A 42 10.99 -8.27 6.80
C ILE A 42 11.31 -7.68 8.17
N LYS A 43 12.03 -6.56 8.21
CA LYS A 43 12.40 -5.89 9.47
C LYS A 43 11.20 -5.33 10.23
N TYR A 44 10.21 -4.82 9.51
CA TYR A 44 9.01 -4.18 10.08
C TYR A 44 7.75 -4.99 9.72
N SER A 45 7.84 -6.32 9.77
CA SER A 45 6.77 -7.19 9.27
C SER A 45 5.54 -7.19 10.14
N HIS A 46 5.69 -6.99 11.45
CA HIS A 46 4.58 -6.98 12.40
C HIS A 46 3.87 -5.63 12.34
N VAL A 47 2.68 -5.63 11.74
CA VAL A 47 1.88 -4.43 11.50
C VAL A 47 0.48 -4.60 12.09
N LYS A 48 -0.21 -3.47 12.28
CA LYS A 48 -1.61 -3.44 12.69
C LYS A 48 -2.45 -2.82 11.57
N GLY A 49 -3.50 -3.50 11.14
CA GLY A 49 -4.40 -3.03 10.08
C GLY A 49 -5.37 -4.11 9.59
N ASP A 50 -6.02 -3.88 8.45
CA ASP A 50 -6.96 -4.85 7.88
C ASP A 50 -6.25 -5.82 6.93
N ARG A 51 -5.75 -6.93 7.48
CA ARG A 51 -5.06 -8.00 6.74
C ARG A 51 -5.91 -8.52 5.59
N ARG A 52 -7.22 -8.70 5.81
CA ARG A 52 -8.14 -9.29 4.84
C ARG A 52 -8.32 -8.38 3.63
N LYS A 53 -8.45 -7.07 3.84
CA LYS A 53 -8.52 -6.08 2.77
C LYS A 53 -7.20 -5.95 2.03
N LEU A 54 -6.08 -5.93 2.75
CA LEU A 54 -4.77 -5.92 2.09
C LEU A 54 -4.56 -7.18 1.24
N LYS A 55 -4.90 -8.37 1.74
CA LYS A 55 -4.90 -9.62 0.97
C LYS A 55 -5.75 -9.50 -0.28
N GLN A 56 -6.95 -8.93 -0.16
CA GLN A 56 -7.85 -8.72 -1.30
C GLN A 56 -7.24 -7.79 -2.36
N VAL A 57 -6.59 -6.70 -1.95
CA VAL A 57 -5.89 -5.78 -2.85
C VAL A 57 -4.79 -6.51 -3.61
N LEU A 58 -3.90 -7.19 -2.90
CA LEU A 58 -2.78 -7.91 -3.50
C LEU A 58 -3.25 -9.03 -4.44
N CYS A 59 -4.27 -9.79 -4.06
CA CYS A 59 -4.89 -10.81 -4.92
C CYS A 59 -5.50 -10.20 -6.19
N ASN A 60 -6.14 -9.03 -6.12
CA ASN A 60 -6.71 -8.38 -7.30
C ASN A 60 -5.64 -7.90 -8.27
N LEU A 61 -4.52 -7.37 -7.75
CA LEU A 61 -3.39 -6.96 -8.59
C LEU A 61 -2.72 -8.19 -9.23
N LEU A 62 -2.37 -9.19 -8.42
CA LEU A 62 -1.63 -10.36 -8.89
C LEU A 62 -2.44 -11.25 -9.83
N SER A 63 -3.75 -11.42 -9.59
CA SER A 63 -4.61 -12.15 -10.52
C SER A 63 -4.70 -11.49 -11.89
N ASN A 64 -4.70 -10.16 -11.96
CA ASN A 64 -4.65 -9.44 -13.23
C ASN A 64 -3.31 -9.66 -13.94
N ALA A 65 -2.19 -9.54 -13.23
CA ALA A 65 -0.85 -9.79 -13.78
C ALA A 65 -0.76 -11.20 -14.40
N VAL A 66 -1.18 -12.24 -13.66
CA VAL A 66 -1.19 -13.63 -14.15
C VAL A 66 -2.15 -13.83 -15.32
N LYS A 67 -3.31 -13.17 -15.29
CA LYS A 67 -4.30 -13.25 -16.36
C LYS A 67 -3.77 -12.68 -17.67
N PHE A 68 -3.06 -11.55 -17.63
CA PHE A 68 -2.68 -10.77 -18.82
C PHE A 68 -1.21 -10.93 -19.26
N THR A 69 -0.42 -11.71 -18.51
CA THR A 69 0.92 -12.13 -18.91
C THR A 69 0.87 -13.55 -19.46
N ASP A 70 1.10 -13.72 -20.75
CA ASP A 70 1.12 -15.03 -21.40
C ASP A 70 2.53 -15.62 -21.51
N GLU A 71 3.56 -14.75 -21.55
CA GLU A 71 4.97 -15.10 -21.51
C GLU A 71 5.77 -14.05 -20.73
N GLY A 72 6.95 -14.41 -20.23
CA GLY A 72 7.81 -13.53 -19.45
C GLY A 72 7.67 -13.75 -17.94
N HIS A 73 7.58 -12.67 -17.16
CA HIS A 73 7.63 -12.75 -15.71
C HIS A 73 6.73 -11.72 -15.02
N ILE A 74 6.45 -12.00 -13.76
CA ILE A 74 5.73 -11.16 -12.82
C ILE A 74 6.59 -11.02 -11.58
N THR A 75 6.80 -9.79 -11.12
CA THR A 75 7.54 -9.51 -9.89
C THR A 75 6.64 -8.84 -8.87
N VAL A 76 6.59 -9.40 -7.66
CA VAL A 76 5.94 -8.77 -6.50
C VAL A 76 7.02 -8.15 -5.64
N ARG A 77 6.97 -6.84 -5.43
CA ARG A 77 7.92 -6.07 -4.62
C ARG A 77 7.22 -5.42 -3.44
N ALA A 78 7.94 -5.29 -2.34
CA ALA A 78 7.46 -4.55 -1.18
C ALA A 78 8.61 -3.88 -0.42
N TRP A 79 8.41 -2.62 -0.02
CA TRP A 79 9.38 -1.86 0.78
C TRP A 79 8.68 -0.85 1.67
N THR A 80 9.36 -0.43 2.73
CA THR A 80 8.94 0.72 3.54
C THR A 80 9.58 2.00 3.04
N GLN A 81 8.85 3.10 3.13
CA GLN A 81 9.37 4.45 3.02
C GLN A 81 9.25 5.11 4.39
N LYS A 82 10.34 5.74 4.87
CA LYS A 82 10.24 6.53 6.10
C LYS A 82 9.20 7.61 5.89
N ALA A 83 8.23 7.72 6.80
CA ALA A 83 7.36 8.88 6.86
C ALA A 83 8.25 10.12 7.04
N THR A 84 8.41 10.90 5.98
CA THR A 84 9.03 12.22 6.11
C THR A 84 7.98 13.08 6.80
N LEU A 85 8.37 13.81 7.86
CA LEU A 85 7.50 14.69 8.67
C LEU A 85 6.60 15.66 7.85
N GLN A 86 6.86 15.82 6.56
CA GLN A 86 6.03 16.62 5.65
C GLN A 86 4.66 15.96 5.32
N ASN A 87 4.55 14.62 5.35
CA ASN A 87 3.30 13.91 5.01
C ASN A 87 2.29 13.90 6.17
N SER A 88 2.73 14.10 7.42
CA SER A 88 1.82 14.19 8.58
C SER A 88 1.12 15.53 8.69
N ILE A 89 1.72 16.63 8.20
CA ILE A 89 1.15 17.98 8.25
C ILE A 89 -0.11 18.11 7.35
N ILE A 90 -0.20 17.31 6.28
CA ILE A 90 -1.35 17.37 5.35
C ILE A 90 -2.55 16.55 5.86
N LYS A 91 -2.34 15.54 6.72
CA LYS A 91 -3.44 14.72 7.28
C LYS A 91 -4.09 15.31 8.55
N THR A 92 -3.48 16.30 9.21
CA THR A 92 -4.01 16.86 10.48
C THR A 92 -4.97 18.05 10.32
N ASN A 93 -5.15 18.61 9.12
CA ASN A 93 -5.92 19.85 8.94
C ASN A 93 -7.46 19.68 8.83
N GLN A 94 -8.03 18.59 9.34
CA GLN A 94 -9.47 18.51 9.61
C GLN A 94 -9.86 18.49 11.09
N SER A 95 -8.96 18.81 12.02
CA SER A 95 -9.39 19.22 13.35
C SER A 95 -8.36 20.11 14.04
N SER A 96 -8.73 21.39 14.17
CA SER A 96 -8.46 22.32 15.26
C SER A 96 -7.04 22.43 15.85
N VAL A 97 -6.61 23.69 16.01
CA VAL A 97 -5.54 24.20 16.89
C VAL A 97 -4.12 24.31 16.31
N VAL A 98 -3.96 24.93 15.13
CA VAL A 98 -2.72 25.69 14.84
C VAL A 98 -2.72 26.99 15.66
N LYS A 99 -2.17 26.98 16.87
CA LYS A 99 -2.07 28.22 17.66
C LYS A 99 -0.84 28.42 18.54
N SER A 100 0.24 27.62 18.51
CA SER A 100 1.27 27.83 19.55
C SER A 100 2.74 27.56 19.26
N LEU A 101 3.23 27.50 18.02
CA LEU A 101 4.69 27.37 17.80
C LEU A 101 5.25 28.26 16.68
N SER A 102 4.80 29.51 16.58
CA SER A 102 5.56 30.56 15.86
C SER A 102 6.58 31.30 16.74
N TRP A 103 6.96 30.77 17.90
CA TRP A 103 7.73 31.54 18.90
C TRP A 103 9.14 31.04 19.25
N LEU A 104 9.63 29.92 18.69
CA LEU A 104 10.99 29.41 19.02
C LEU A 104 11.94 29.35 17.81
N PHE A 105 11.90 30.40 17.01
CA PHE A 105 13.13 30.97 16.45
C PHE A 105 13.17 32.46 16.80
N ASP A 106 13.24 32.81 18.09
CA ASP A 106 14.05 33.97 18.43
C ASP A 106 14.72 33.89 19.80
N LYS A 107 15.88 34.51 19.82
CA LYS A 107 16.95 34.54 20.81
C LYS A 107 16.56 35.07 22.19
N LYS A 108 17.37 34.62 23.16
CA LYS A 108 18.03 35.35 24.26
C LYS A 108 17.28 35.59 25.57
N ASN A 109 17.98 35.13 26.62
CA ASN A 109 18.13 35.66 27.98
C ASN A 109 16.98 35.49 29.00
N LYS A 110 17.46 35.20 30.22
CA LYS A 110 16.93 35.53 31.55
C LYS A 110 16.25 34.42 32.36
N GLU A 111 16.59 34.44 33.63
CA GLU A 111 16.44 33.46 34.71
C GLU A 111 14.99 33.26 35.22
N CYS A 112 14.87 32.23 36.07
CA CYS A 112 13.90 31.99 37.16
C CYS A 112 12.65 31.13 36.93
N GLU A 113 12.67 30.02 37.68
CA GLU A 113 11.65 29.46 38.60
C GLU A 113 10.34 28.84 38.06
N ASP A 114 10.25 27.53 38.31
CA ASP A 114 9.11 26.73 38.76
C ASP A 114 7.71 27.10 38.30
N ILE A 115 7.20 26.42 37.26
CA ILE A 115 5.78 26.09 37.12
C ILE A 115 5.64 24.67 36.57
N GLU A 116 4.98 23.83 37.37
CA GLU A 116 4.48 22.49 37.05
C GLU A 116 3.66 22.49 35.75
N ALA A 117 4.24 22.01 34.65
CA ALA A 117 3.53 21.76 33.40
C ALA A 117 3.29 20.26 33.21
N VAL A 118 2.27 19.80 33.92
CA VAL A 118 1.31 18.74 33.58
C VAL A 118 1.65 17.90 32.32
N ASN A 119 2.02 16.66 32.59
CA ASN A 119 1.92 15.47 31.74
C ASN A 119 1.02 15.61 30.50
N SER A 120 1.61 15.63 29.31
CA SER A 120 1.02 15.06 28.08
C SER A 120 2.04 15.03 26.93
N VAL A 121 3.16 14.33 27.14
CA VAL A 121 4.06 13.92 26.05
C VAL A 121 3.99 12.40 25.97
N GLN A 122 3.01 11.86 25.25
CA GLN A 122 2.80 10.42 24.97
C GLN A 122 1.64 10.35 23.96
N HIS A 123 1.77 10.00 22.68
CA HIS A 123 2.73 9.22 21.93
C HIS A 123 2.85 9.82 20.51
N ASP A 124 4.05 10.11 20.03
CA ASP A 124 4.27 10.22 18.58
C ASP A 124 4.04 8.83 17.98
N SER A 125 2.87 8.63 17.37
CA SER A 125 2.58 7.40 16.64
C SER A 125 3.49 7.36 15.42
N CYS A 126 4.52 6.53 15.46
CA CYS A 126 5.43 6.32 14.35
C CYS A 126 4.70 5.50 13.27
N PHE A 127 4.00 6.18 12.36
CA PHE A 127 3.44 5.56 11.18
C PHE A 127 4.55 5.31 10.15
N MET A 128 4.53 4.14 9.53
CA MET A 128 5.43 3.77 8.44
C MET A 128 4.60 3.62 7.17
N ASP A 129 5.07 4.19 6.06
CA ASP A 129 4.44 3.99 4.77
C ASP A 129 5.01 2.72 4.14
N PHE A 130 4.13 1.77 3.80
CA PHE A 130 4.50 0.58 3.03
C PHE A 130 4.09 0.78 1.59
N VAL A 131 4.97 0.37 0.67
CA VAL A 131 4.69 0.33 -0.76
C VAL A 131 4.73 -1.12 -1.21
N PHE A 132 3.69 -1.48 -1.95
CA PHE A 132 3.54 -2.77 -2.61
C PHE A 132 3.46 -2.53 -4.10
N GLU A 133 4.15 -3.35 -4.87
CA GLU A 133 4.20 -3.24 -6.31
C GLU A 133 4.04 -4.63 -6.92
N VAL A 134 3.20 -4.71 -7.95
CA VAL A 134 3.08 -5.89 -8.82
C VAL A 134 3.41 -5.40 -10.21
N ASP A 135 4.45 -5.96 -10.79
CA ASP A 135 5.00 -5.59 -12.07
C ASP A 135 4.95 -6.80 -13.00
N ASP A 136 4.46 -6.62 -14.22
CA ASP A 136 4.23 -7.71 -15.16
C ASP A 136 4.68 -7.32 -16.57
N THR A 137 5.10 -8.33 -17.34
CA THR A 137 5.52 -8.16 -18.74
C THR A 137 4.40 -8.46 -19.73
N GLY A 138 3.14 -8.39 -19.31
CA GLY A 138 2.00 -8.68 -20.15
C GLY A 138 1.79 -7.65 -21.25
N LYS A 139 0.64 -7.77 -21.93
CA LYS A 139 0.24 -6.88 -23.04
C LYS A 139 0.13 -5.38 -22.66
N GLY A 140 0.16 -5.07 -21.36
CA GLY A 140 -0.02 -3.73 -20.82
C GLY A 140 -1.46 -3.22 -20.94
N ILE A 141 -1.65 -1.97 -20.55
CA ILE A 141 -2.94 -1.27 -20.61
C ILE A 141 -2.79 -0.08 -21.57
N PRO A 142 -3.69 0.11 -22.56
CA PRO A 142 -3.68 1.29 -23.40
C PRO A 142 -3.76 2.58 -22.57
N LYS A 143 -3.02 3.62 -22.97
CA LYS A 143 -2.85 4.86 -22.18
C LYS A 143 -4.18 5.57 -21.90
N GLU A 144 -5.08 5.53 -22.86
CA GLU A 144 -6.45 6.07 -22.77
C GLU A 144 -7.30 5.36 -21.71
N ASN A 145 -6.94 4.14 -21.33
CA ASN A 145 -7.65 3.34 -20.33
C ASN A 145 -7.07 3.44 -18.92
N HIS A 146 -5.88 4.04 -18.73
CA HIS A 146 -5.19 4.06 -17.43
C HIS A 146 -6.03 4.63 -16.28
N LYS A 147 -6.91 5.59 -16.57
CA LYS A 147 -7.82 6.14 -15.56
C LYS A 147 -9.07 5.28 -15.38
N SER A 148 -9.67 4.83 -16.48
CA SER A 148 -10.95 4.14 -16.46
C SER A 148 -10.86 2.70 -15.99
N VAL A 149 -9.69 2.06 -15.98
CA VAL A 149 -9.53 0.70 -15.42
C VAL A 149 -9.83 0.61 -13.92
N PHE A 150 -9.85 1.73 -13.19
CA PHE A 150 -10.25 1.77 -11.79
C PHE A 150 -11.75 2.08 -11.60
N GLU A 151 -12.48 2.40 -12.68
CA GLU A 151 -13.92 2.59 -12.59
C GLU A 151 -14.63 1.23 -12.49
N ASN A 152 -15.64 1.15 -11.63
CA ASN A 152 -16.38 -0.08 -11.43
C ASN A 152 -17.07 -0.53 -12.72
N TYR A 153 -16.96 -1.83 -13.02
CA TYR A 153 -17.54 -2.49 -14.18
C TYR A 153 -16.92 -2.10 -15.53
N VAL A 154 -15.86 -1.29 -15.53
CA VAL A 154 -15.12 -0.97 -16.75
C VAL A 154 -14.13 -2.09 -17.07
N GLN A 155 -14.07 -2.47 -18.34
CA GLN A 155 -13.13 -3.45 -18.88
C GLN A 155 -12.60 -2.95 -20.22
N VAL A 156 -11.30 -3.11 -20.43
CA VAL A 156 -10.68 -2.85 -21.74
C VAL A 156 -11.14 -3.94 -22.69
N LYS A 157 -11.94 -3.57 -23.70
CA LYS A 157 -12.45 -4.51 -24.70
C LYS A 157 -11.32 -4.90 -25.64
N GLU A 158 -11.01 -6.19 -25.71
CA GLU A 158 -10.19 -6.77 -26.76
C GLU A 158 -10.99 -7.75 -27.61
N ASN A 159 -10.53 -7.95 -28.86
CA ASN A 159 -11.12 -8.85 -29.85
C ASN A 159 -10.96 -10.36 -29.49
N SER A 160 -10.44 -10.66 -28.30
CA SER A 160 -10.28 -12.01 -27.77
C SER A 160 -11.58 -12.44 -27.09
N VAL A 161 -12.40 -13.16 -27.85
CA VAL A 161 -13.61 -13.85 -27.36
C VAL A 161 -13.25 -14.62 -26.09
N GLY A 162 -13.73 -14.17 -24.92
CA GLY A 162 -13.70 -14.97 -23.68
C GLY A 162 -12.89 -14.45 -22.48
N GLN A 163 -12.39 -13.21 -22.44
CA GLN A 163 -11.74 -12.72 -21.21
C GLN A 163 -12.75 -12.40 -20.10
N VAL A 164 -13.00 -13.39 -19.23
CA VAL A 164 -13.90 -13.33 -18.07
C VAL A 164 -13.33 -12.44 -16.96
N GLY A 165 -14.14 -11.54 -16.43
CA GLY A 165 -13.88 -10.72 -15.24
C GLY A 165 -15.12 -9.90 -14.90
N THR A 166 -15.25 -9.43 -13.67
CA THR A 166 -16.39 -8.58 -13.25
C THR A 166 -16.16 -7.10 -13.51
N GLY A 167 -14.91 -6.69 -13.77
CA GLY A 167 -14.52 -5.26 -13.85
C GLY A 167 -14.54 -4.56 -12.50
N LEU A 168 -14.60 -5.29 -11.38
CA LEU A 168 -14.64 -4.72 -10.03
C LEU A 168 -13.29 -4.75 -9.31
N GLY A 169 -12.35 -5.60 -9.75
CA GLY A 169 -11.11 -5.85 -9.00
C GLY A 169 -10.32 -4.57 -8.70
N LEU A 170 -9.99 -3.79 -9.73
CA LEU A 170 -9.20 -2.56 -9.58
C LEU A 170 -10.01 -1.41 -8.95
N GLY A 171 -11.31 -1.32 -9.20
CA GLY A 171 -12.17 -0.35 -8.52
C GLY A 171 -12.25 -0.58 -7.00
N ILE A 172 -12.25 -1.85 -6.58
CA ILE A 172 -12.13 -2.18 -5.15
C ILE A 172 -10.77 -1.74 -4.61
N VAL A 173 -9.68 -1.98 -5.34
CA VAL A 173 -8.32 -1.57 -4.92
C VAL A 173 -8.24 -0.06 -4.68
N GLN A 174 -8.85 0.76 -5.54
CA GLN A 174 -8.83 2.22 -5.37
C GLN A 174 -9.72 2.71 -4.22
N SER A 175 -10.76 1.95 -3.86
CA SER A 175 -11.73 2.36 -2.83
C SER A 175 -11.33 2.01 -1.39
N LEU A 176 -10.30 1.18 -1.21
CA LEU A 176 -9.78 0.72 0.08
C LEU A 176 -8.60 1.60 0.53
#